data_AF-A0A1G4HH42-F1
#
_entry.id   AF-A0A1G4HH42-F1
#
_cell.length_a   1.000
_cell.length_b   1.000
_cell.length_c   1.000
_cell.angle_alpha   90.00
_cell.angle_beta   90.00
_cell.angle_gamma   90.00
#
_symmetry.space_group_name_H-M   'P 1'
#
loop_
_entity.id
_entity.type
_entity.pdbx_description
1 polymer ?
#
loop_
_entity_poly.entity_id
_entity_poly.type
_entity_poly.pdbx_seq_one_letter_code
_entity_poly.pdbx_strand_id
1 'polypeptide(L)'
;MPRAEPGTPKWLANKMKAKGLQKLKWYCQMCEKQCRDENGFKCHRLSETHQRQMQIFCQDANKFMDDYSSMFEKEFMRLMKTKYCRTRILANTVYTNMISDKTHIHMNATVWVTLTDFVLYLGKTGKCKIEETERGWYIEYIDREKIEREKAFEQRKKIEYSYEELKEKKINEAIEEAKKTGKFIQSEYTGLNKKSDEKIVISSIKATRRESSASKAGVNVLIAKALSKGEEGKGHVADSLPDKRFSVENDVVKGAAKKRPLSSIELLLLENEAKKRVTNTAANLKNQQNSHSEMEEKQQEKDEKGNPPTGKQYSWLCKNIVVKIIDRKHKYCNHKGVIVSVPSDERDKCEIQLNNSEKKKTSAHQKQLQTVIPKIGRHVLILRGQYRGLRGEVKQILPDEESALVAIFDKHSGKVTTEERLLFDDISKLHER
;
A
#
# COMPACT_ATOMS: atom_id res chain seq x y z
N MET A 1 5.56 -39.01 23.44
CA MET A 1 6.85 -39.68 23.77
C MET A 1 7.74 -38.69 24.52
N PRO A 2 8.47 -39.15 25.56
CA PRO A 2 9.41 -38.30 26.30
C PRO A 2 10.50 -37.75 25.37
N ARG A 3 10.88 -36.48 25.53
CA ARG A 3 12.05 -35.91 24.85
C ARG A 3 13.30 -36.58 25.42
N ALA A 4 14.21 -37.01 24.54
CA ALA A 4 15.50 -37.54 24.99
C ALA A 4 16.28 -36.42 25.72
N GLU A 5 16.91 -36.75 26.84
CA GLU A 5 17.69 -35.79 27.62
C GLU A 5 18.89 -35.26 26.82
N PRO A 6 19.25 -33.98 26.96
CA PRO A 6 20.43 -33.43 26.30
C PRO A 6 21.69 -34.23 26.64
N GLY A 7 22.43 -34.65 25.61
CA GLY A 7 23.69 -35.41 25.78
C GLY A 7 23.57 -36.93 25.68
N THR A 8 22.37 -37.52 25.76
CA THR A 8 22.19 -38.97 25.57
C THR A 8 22.52 -39.40 24.12
N PRO A 9 23.04 -40.62 23.86
CA PRO A 9 23.24 -41.13 22.49
C PRO A 9 21.99 -41.04 21.61
N LYS A 10 20.79 -41.23 22.21
CA LYS A 10 19.50 -41.04 21.54
C LYS A 10 19.24 -39.58 21.16
N TRP A 11 19.61 -38.62 21.99
CA TRP A 11 19.51 -37.18 21.70
C TRP A 11 20.50 -36.77 20.61
N LEU A 12 21.74 -37.26 20.68
CA LEU A 12 22.77 -36.98 19.68
C LEU A 12 22.39 -37.58 18.32
N ALA A 13 21.91 -38.83 18.29
CA ALA A 13 21.39 -39.47 17.09
C ALA A 13 20.18 -38.71 16.52
N ASN A 14 19.26 -38.23 17.36
CA ASN A 14 18.14 -37.41 16.92
C ASN A 14 18.60 -36.07 16.33
N LYS A 15 19.59 -35.42 16.94
CA LYS A 15 20.14 -34.13 16.49
C LYS A 15 20.93 -34.27 15.18
N MET A 16 21.79 -35.29 15.07
CA MET A 16 22.53 -35.60 13.84
C MET A 16 21.56 -35.90 12.69
N LYS A 17 20.53 -36.71 12.96
CA LYS A 17 19.54 -37.04 11.94
C LYS A 17 18.59 -35.87 11.62
N ALA A 18 18.55 -34.79 12.42
CA ALA A 18 17.74 -33.59 12.18
C ALA A 18 18.47 -32.50 11.36
N LYS A 19 19.80 -32.62 11.19
CA LYS A 19 20.64 -31.68 10.43
C LYS A 19 20.51 -31.84 8.90
N GLY A 20 20.03 -32.97 8.38
CA GLY A 20 19.81 -33.18 6.96
C GLY A 20 18.49 -32.57 6.46
N LEU A 21 18.46 -32.17 5.18
CA LEU A 21 17.23 -31.71 4.50
C LEU A 21 16.27 -32.91 4.33
N GLN A 22 15.38 -33.10 5.30
CA GLN A 22 14.40 -34.20 5.28
C GLN A 22 13.27 -33.91 4.29
N LYS A 23 12.63 -34.96 3.76
CA LYS A 23 11.48 -34.84 2.84
C LYS A 23 10.41 -33.92 3.45
N LEU A 24 9.98 -32.91 2.69
CA LEU A 24 8.99 -31.89 3.09
C LEU A 24 7.59 -32.45 3.40
N LYS A 25 7.34 -33.73 3.12
CA LYS A 25 6.03 -34.39 3.34
C LYS A 25 5.50 -34.24 4.77
N TRP A 26 6.37 -34.09 5.76
CA TRP A 26 6.02 -34.05 7.18
C TRP A 26 6.23 -32.67 7.83
N TYR A 27 6.13 -31.58 7.07
CA TYR A 27 6.25 -30.21 7.57
C TYR A 27 4.87 -29.56 7.79
N CYS A 28 4.70 -28.87 8.92
CA CYS A 28 3.51 -28.08 9.21
C CYS A 28 3.84 -26.59 9.13
N GLN A 29 3.23 -25.88 8.17
CA GLN A 29 3.42 -24.43 8.00
C GLN A 29 2.85 -23.63 9.17
N MET A 30 1.66 -23.99 9.66
CA MET A 30 0.98 -23.23 10.74
C MET A 30 1.79 -23.19 12.03
N CYS A 31 2.51 -24.28 12.31
CA CYS A 31 3.32 -24.42 13.53
C CYS A 31 4.82 -24.32 13.26
N GLU A 32 5.21 -24.00 12.02
CA GLU A 32 6.60 -23.95 11.53
C GLU A 32 7.44 -25.19 11.94
N LYS A 33 6.79 -26.36 12.01
CA LYS A 33 7.34 -27.54 12.65
C LYS A 33 7.56 -28.66 11.64
N GLN A 34 8.83 -29.00 11.43
CA GLN A 34 9.19 -30.21 10.69
C GLN A 34 9.07 -31.44 11.60
N CYS A 35 8.21 -32.37 11.21
CA CYS A 35 8.12 -33.70 11.81
C CYS A 35 9.01 -34.68 11.02
N ARG A 36 9.45 -35.73 11.69
CA ARG A 36 10.46 -36.65 11.16
C ARG A 36 9.86 -37.74 10.27
N ASP A 37 8.69 -38.20 10.66
CA ASP A 37 8.00 -39.38 10.16
C ASP A 37 6.49 -39.16 10.19
N GLU A 38 5.77 -40.05 9.52
CA GLU A 38 4.31 -40.01 9.45
C GLU A 38 3.65 -40.00 10.83
N ASN A 39 4.18 -40.82 11.74
CA ASN A 39 3.63 -40.93 13.09
C ASN A 39 3.88 -39.64 13.88
N GLY A 40 5.08 -39.06 13.79
CA GLY A 40 5.38 -37.75 14.38
C GLY A 40 4.48 -36.63 13.85
N PHE A 41 4.12 -36.67 12.56
CA PHE A 41 3.19 -35.71 11.96
C PHE A 41 1.74 -35.93 12.42
N LYS A 42 1.29 -37.19 12.53
CA LYS A 42 -0.03 -37.54 13.10
C LYS A 42 -0.15 -37.05 14.55
N CYS A 43 0.84 -37.34 15.40
CA CYS A 43 0.86 -36.84 16.77
C CYS A 43 0.89 -35.31 16.83
N HIS A 44 1.58 -34.64 15.90
CA HIS A 44 1.56 -33.19 15.81
C HIS A 44 0.17 -32.65 15.43
N ARG A 45 -0.51 -33.23 14.45
CA ARG A 45 -1.87 -32.82 14.07
C ARG A 45 -2.89 -32.99 15.20
N LEU A 46 -2.71 -34.01 16.04
CA LEU A 46 -3.55 -34.27 17.21
C LEU A 46 -3.16 -33.43 18.44
N SER A 47 -2.03 -32.73 18.41
CA SER A 47 -1.58 -31.94 19.55
C SER A 47 -2.42 -30.67 19.73
N GLU A 48 -2.68 -30.32 20.99
CA GLU A 48 -3.47 -29.13 21.37
C GLU A 48 -2.89 -27.85 20.77
N THR A 49 -1.57 -27.73 20.69
CA THR A 49 -0.90 -26.55 20.11
C THR A 49 -1.22 -26.38 18.63
N HIS A 50 -1.22 -27.47 17.86
CA HIS A 50 -1.62 -27.42 16.46
C HIS A 50 -3.11 -27.10 16.30
N GLN A 51 -3.96 -27.71 17.12
CA GLN A 51 -5.40 -27.48 17.10
C GLN A 51 -5.75 -26.03 17.43
N ARG A 52 -5.11 -25.44 18.44
CA ARG A 52 -5.26 -24.01 18.76
C ARG A 52 -4.83 -23.14 17.58
N GLN A 53 -3.69 -23.43 16.97
CA GLN A 53 -3.23 -22.68 15.80
C GLN A 53 -4.22 -22.76 14.63
N MET A 54 -4.83 -23.94 14.41
CA MET A 54 -5.87 -24.14 13.40
C MET A 54 -7.14 -23.36 13.71
N GLN A 55 -7.55 -23.29 14.98
CA GLN A 55 -8.70 -22.48 15.39
C GLN A 55 -8.47 -20.99 15.12
N ILE A 56 -7.27 -20.48 15.40
CA ILE A 56 -6.91 -19.08 15.09
C ILE A 56 -6.93 -18.85 13.58
N PHE A 57 -6.41 -19.80 12.79
CA PHE A 57 -6.48 -19.72 11.33
C PHE A 57 -7.92 -19.73 10.80
N CYS A 58 -8.83 -20.54 11.38
CA CYS A 58 -10.23 -20.56 10.99
C CYS A 58 -10.96 -19.24 11.30
N GLN A 59 -10.55 -18.51 12.33
CA GLN A 59 -11.13 -17.21 12.67
C GLN A 59 -10.79 -16.15 11.63
N ASP A 60 -9.51 -16.07 11.21
CA ASP A 60 -9.03 -15.00 10.33
C ASP A 60 -8.13 -15.53 9.19
N ALA A 61 -8.64 -16.45 8.37
CA ALA A 61 -7.85 -17.12 7.33
C ALA A 61 -7.15 -16.14 6.35
N ASN A 62 -7.83 -15.05 5.97
CA ASN A 62 -7.30 -14.06 5.03
C ASN A 62 -6.06 -13.35 5.59
N LYS A 63 -6.07 -13.00 6.88
CA LYS A 63 -4.93 -12.32 7.52
C LYS A 63 -3.68 -13.21 7.52
N PHE A 64 -3.83 -14.49 7.81
CA PHE A 64 -2.70 -15.44 7.74
C PHE A 64 -2.17 -15.57 6.31
N MET A 65 -3.06 -15.63 5.31
CA MET A 65 -2.63 -15.66 3.90
C MET A 65 -1.87 -14.39 3.51
N ASP A 66 -2.32 -13.23 3.95
CA ASP A 66 -1.66 -11.94 3.68
C ASP A 66 -0.30 -11.86 4.39
N ASP A 67 -0.20 -12.31 5.64
CA ASP A 67 1.04 -12.34 6.41
C ASP A 67 2.08 -13.27 5.77
N TYR A 68 1.67 -14.48 5.36
CA TYR A 68 2.55 -15.41 4.64
C TYR A 68 2.97 -14.86 3.28
N SER A 69 2.07 -14.21 2.56
CA SER A 69 2.36 -13.59 1.26
C SER A 69 3.34 -12.42 1.40
N SER A 70 3.17 -11.58 2.43
CA SER A 70 4.08 -10.48 2.75
C SER A 70 5.48 -10.98 3.12
N MET A 71 5.57 -12.02 3.96
CA MET A 71 6.85 -12.60 4.36
C MET A 71 7.54 -13.30 3.17
N PHE A 72 6.79 -14.01 2.33
CA PHE A 72 7.30 -14.62 1.10
C PHE A 72 7.86 -13.57 0.14
N GLU A 73 7.10 -12.49 -0.11
CA GLU A 73 7.54 -11.40 -0.98
C GLU A 73 8.82 -10.74 -0.44
N LYS A 74 8.86 -10.45 0.86
CA LYS A 74 10.03 -9.86 1.51
C LYS A 74 11.27 -10.73 1.36
N GLU A 75 11.13 -12.03 1.51
CA GLU A 75 12.25 -12.97 1.40
C GLU A 75 12.73 -13.12 -0.04
N PHE A 76 11.81 -13.20 -1.00
CA PHE A 76 12.15 -13.18 -2.42
C PHE A 76 12.88 -11.89 -2.80
N MET A 77 12.38 -10.74 -2.36
CA MET A 77 13.00 -9.44 -2.61
C MET A 77 14.36 -9.30 -1.89
N ARG A 78 14.54 -9.91 -0.72
CA ARG A 78 15.83 -9.98 -0.02
C ARG A 78 16.87 -10.70 -0.87
N LEU A 79 16.52 -11.83 -1.49
CA LEU A 79 17.41 -12.57 -2.40
C LEU A 79 17.71 -11.77 -3.67
N MET A 80 16.71 -11.11 -4.25
CA MET A 80 16.89 -10.24 -5.42
C MET A 80 17.85 -9.08 -5.10
N LYS A 81 17.69 -8.41 -3.95
CA LYS A 81 18.56 -7.30 -3.52
C LYS A 81 19.99 -7.73 -3.22
N THR A 82 20.17 -8.92 -2.65
CA THR A 82 21.49 -9.37 -2.18
C THR A 82 22.29 -10.07 -3.28
N LYS A 83 21.70 -11.04 -3.97
CA LYS A 83 22.42 -11.90 -4.93
C LYS A 83 22.23 -11.47 -6.38
N TYR A 84 21.05 -10.96 -6.74
CA TYR A 84 20.63 -10.78 -8.14
C TYR A 84 20.31 -9.32 -8.51
N CYS A 85 20.95 -8.36 -7.83
CA CYS A 85 20.58 -6.94 -7.93
C CYS A 85 20.94 -6.27 -9.26
N ARG A 86 21.83 -6.86 -10.06
CA ARG A 86 22.37 -6.27 -11.30
C ARG A 86 22.18 -7.16 -12.53
N THR A 87 21.57 -8.33 -12.37
CA THR A 87 21.47 -9.32 -13.42
C THR A 87 20.02 -9.69 -13.67
N ARG A 88 19.66 -9.77 -14.96
CA ARG A 88 18.44 -10.46 -15.37
C ARG A 88 18.61 -11.96 -15.11
N ILE A 89 17.67 -12.56 -14.39
CA ILE A 89 17.73 -13.97 -14.02
C ILE A 89 16.37 -14.65 -14.20
N LEU A 90 16.39 -15.95 -14.43
CA LEU A 90 15.17 -16.75 -14.50
C LEU A 90 14.50 -16.84 -13.12
N ALA A 91 13.19 -16.61 -13.07
CA ALA A 91 12.37 -16.66 -11.86
C ALA A 91 12.56 -17.97 -11.07
N ASN A 92 12.63 -19.10 -11.78
CA ASN A 92 12.75 -20.42 -11.17
C ASN A 92 14.08 -20.60 -10.43
N THR A 93 15.16 -19.97 -10.89
CA THR A 93 16.46 -20.01 -10.21
C THR A 93 16.41 -19.30 -8.87
N VAL A 94 15.74 -18.14 -8.81
CA VAL A 94 15.56 -17.38 -7.57
C VAL A 94 14.67 -18.16 -6.60
N TYR A 95 13.57 -18.71 -7.09
CA TYR A 95 12.66 -19.55 -6.30
C TYR A 95 13.35 -20.79 -5.73
N THR A 96 14.17 -21.48 -6.53
CA THR A 96 14.95 -22.63 -6.07
C THR A 96 15.97 -22.23 -5.00
N ASN A 97 16.60 -21.06 -5.13
CA ASN A 97 17.51 -20.54 -4.11
C ASN A 97 16.78 -20.27 -2.80
N MET A 98 15.55 -19.73 -2.88
CA MET A 98 14.71 -19.49 -1.71
C MET A 98 14.29 -20.80 -1.02
N ILE A 99 13.90 -21.82 -1.78
CA ILE A 99 13.51 -23.13 -1.23
C ILE A 99 14.68 -23.87 -0.56
N SER A 100 15.93 -23.51 -0.90
CA SER A 100 17.11 -24.13 -0.28
C SER A 100 17.17 -23.89 1.23
N ASP A 101 16.59 -22.78 1.71
CA ASP A 101 16.49 -22.49 3.14
C ASP A 101 15.37 -23.30 3.78
N LYS A 102 15.67 -24.00 4.89
CA LYS A 102 14.71 -24.91 5.54
C LYS A 102 13.45 -24.22 6.09
N THR A 103 13.55 -22.93 6.40
CA THR A 103 12.50 -22.13 7.01
C THR A 103 11.75 -21.26 5.98
N HIS A 104 11.91 -21.52 4.69
CA HIS A 104 11.17 -20.79 3.67
C HIS A 104 9.66 -21.09 3.76
N ILE A 105 8.86 -20.10 3.42
CA ILE A 105 7.42 -20.28 3.22
C ILE A 105 7.24 -20.93 1.85
N HIS A 106 6.51 -22.05 1.82
CA HIS A 106 6.18 -22.69 0.56
C HIS A 106 5.11 -21.88 -0.18
N MET A 107 5.21 -21.81 -1.51
CA MET A 107 4.32 -21.00 -2.36
C MET A 107 2.82 -21.31 -2.15
N ASN A 108 2.45 -22.59 -1.98
CA ASN A 108 1.08 -23.02 -1.66
C ASN A 108 0.48 -22.41 -0.37
N ALA A 109 1.30 -21.87 0.53
CA ALA A 109 0.83 -21.21 1.76
C ALA A 109 0.54 -19.71 1.54
N THR A 110 0.76 -19.20 0.34
CA THR A 110 0.56 -17.80 -0.03
C THR A 110 -0.64 -17.65 -0.98
N VAL A 111 -1.03 -16.41 -1.26
CA VAL A 111 -2.08 -16.09 -2.25
C VAL A 111 -1.66 -16.50 -3.67
N TRP A 112 -0.35 -16.63 -3.94
CA TRP A 112 0.17 -17.03 -5.23
C TRP A 112 0.36 -18.54 -5.30
N VAL A 113 -0.54 -19.23 -6.01
CA VAL A 113 -0.46 -20.69 -6.17
C VAL A 113 0.66 -21.09 -7.13
N THR A 114 0.93 -20.26 -8.15
CA THR A 114 1.97 -20.51 -9.15
C THR A 114 3.06 -19.43 -9.12
N LEU A 115 4.28 -19.82 -9.50
CA LEU A 115 5.40 -18.88 -9.61
C LEU A 115 5.09 -17.80 -10.63
N THR A 116 4.41 -18.16 -11.72
CA THR A 116 4.02 -17.22 -12.78
C THR A 116 3.12 -16.12 -12.24
N ASP A 117 2.10 -16.45 -11.43
CA ASP A 117 1.21 -15.45 -10.84
C ASP A 117 1.97 -14.48 -9.94
N PHE A 118 2.93 -14.98 -9.16
CA PHE A 118 3.79 -14.15 -8.32
C PHE A 118 4.68 -13.22 -9.16
N VAL A 119 5.28 -13.70 -10.24
CA VAL A 119 6.12 -12.88 -11.12
C VAL A 119 5.29 -11.79 -11.82
N LEU A 120 4.10 -12.13 -12.29
CA LEU A 120 3.17 -11.15 -12.85
C LEU A 120 2.78 -10.09 -11.81
N TYR A 121 2.58 -10.47 -10.55
CA TYR A 121 2.35 -9.53 -9.45
C TYR A 121 3.56 -8.60 -9.22
N LEU A 122 4.80 -9.10 -9.27
CA LEU A 122 6.01 -8.27 -9.15
C LEU A 122 6.14 -7.26 -10.30
N GLY A 123 5.72 -7.64 -11.51
CA GLY A 123 5.63 -6.75 -12.66
C GLY A 123 4.56 -5.67 -12.47
N LYS A 124 3.34 -6.06 -12.07
CA LYS A 124 2.23 -5.13 -11.80
C LYS A 124 2.55 -4.12 -10.69
N THR A 125 3.22 -4.57 -9.63
CA THR A 125 3.65 -3.68 -8.55
C THR A 125 4.84 -2.81 -8.93
N GLY A 126 5.50 -3.08 -10.07
CA GLY A 126 6.67 -2.36 -10.54
C GLY A 126 7.88 -2.50 -9.62
N LYS A 127 7.99 -3.64 -8.92
CA LYS A 127 9.14 -3.98 -8.06
C LYS A 127 10.26 -4.61 -8.88
N CYS A 128 9.88 -5.35 -9.93
CA CYS A 128 10.80 -5.97 -10.87
C CYS A 128 10.33 -5.71 -12.30
N LYS A 129 11.28 -5.61 -13.22
CA LYS A 129 11.01 -5.68 -14.65
C LYS A 129 10.92 -7.15 -15.04
N ILE A 130 9.85 -7.52 -15.74
CA ILE A 130 9.59 -8.90 -16.16
C ILE A 130 9.66 -9.01 -17.67
N GLU A 131 10.29 -10.07 -18.16
CA GLU A 131 10.40 -10.38 -19.60
C GLU A 131 10.03 -11.85 -19.80
N GLU A 132 9.08 -12.13 -20.70
CA GLU A 132 8.71 -13.50 -21.07
C GLU A 132 9.60 -13.96 -22.22
N THR A 133 10.19 -15.15 -22.09
CA THR A 133 11.03 -15.78 -23.12
C THR A 133 10.65 -17.25 -23.23
N GLU A 134 11.00 -17.91 -24.32
CA GLU A 134 10.71 -19.35 -24.56
C GLU A 134 11.18 -20.29 -23.43
N ARG A 135 12.20 -19.89 -22.67
CA ARG A 135 12.73 -20.65 -21.53
C ARG A 135 12.01 -20.39 -20.20
N GLY A 136 11.12 -19.40 -20.15
CA GLY A 136 10.38 -18.99 -18.96
C GLY A 136 10.52 -17.50 -18.66
N TRP A 137 10.15 -17.13 -17.42
CA TRP A 137 10.08 -15.74 -16.96
C TRP A 137 11.42 -15.23 -16.46
N TYR A 138 11.94 -14.18 -17.11
CA TYR A 138 13.10 -13.43 -16.64
C TYR A 138 12.65 -12.25 -15.77
N ILE A 139 13.40 -12.01 -14.70
CA ILE A 139 13.15 -10.96 -13.72
C ILE A 139 14.43 -10.14 -13.54
N GLU A 140 14.28 -8.83 -13.54
CA GLU A 140 15.32 -7.86 -13.21
C GLU A 140 14.83 -6.96 -12.06
N TYR A 141 15.61 -6.84 -10.99
CA TYR A 141 15.22 -6.05 -9.82
C TYR A 141 15.32 -4.55 -10.09
N ILE A 142 14.26 -3.81 -9.79
CA ILE A 142 14.26 -2.34 -9.88
C ILE A 142 14.50 -1.77 -8.49
N ASP A 143 15.68 -1.19 -8.28
CA ASP A 143 16.02 -0.56 -7.00
C ASP A 143 15.45 0.86 -6.91
N ARG A 144 14.20 0.98 -6.45
CA ARG A 144 13.53 2.27 -6.23
C ARG A 144 14.33 3.18 -5.32
N GLU A 145 14.93 2.63 -4.27
CA GLU A 145 15.70 3.39 -3.28
C GLU A 145 16.99 3.95 -3.89
N LYS A 146 17.64 3.18 -4.76
CA LYS A 146 18.82 3.66 -5.49
C LYS A 146 18.47 4.77 -6.48
N ILE A 147 17.39 4.59 -7.25
CA ILE A 147 16.91 5.60 -8.20
C ILE A 147 16.57 6.91 -7.49
N GLU A 148 15.90 6.82 -6.33
CA GLU A 148 15.53 8.01 -5.55
C GLU A 148 16.73 8.67 -4.90
N ARG A 149 17.69 7.90 -4.37
CA ARG A 149 18.95 8.43 -3.84
C ARG A 149 19.76 9.15 -4.92
N GLU A 150 19.80 8.60 -6.13
CA GLU A 150 20.52 9.18 -7.27
C GLU A 150 19.84 10.46 -7.75
N LYS A 151 18.50 10.48 -7.85
CA LYS A 151 17.73 11.71 -8.14
C LYS A 151 17.92 12.79 -7.06
N ALA A 152 17.89 12.42 -5.78
CA ALA A 152 18.11 13.35 -4.67
C ALA A 152 19.54 13.91 -4.68
N PHE A 153 20.53 13.07 -4.99
CA PHE A 153 21.92 13.51 -5.17
C PHE A 153 22.07 14.46 -6.36
N GLU A 154 21.42 14.15 -7.48
CA GLU A 154 21.46 14.99 -8.68
C GLU A 154 20.74 16.33 -8.45
N GLN A 155 19.60 16.33 -7.75
CA GLN A 155 18.90 17.54 -7.33
C GLN A 155 19.77 18.38 -6.40
N ARG A 156 20.43 17.75 -5.41
CA ARG A 156 21.36 18.44 -4.50
C ARG A 156 22.52 19.05 -5.28
N LYS A 157 23.12 18.31 -6.22
CA LYS A 157 24.20 18.79 -7.08
C LYS A 157 23.77 19.97 -7.96
N LYS A 158 22.54 19.94 -8.51
CA LYS A 158 21.97 21.06 -9.29
C LYS A 158 21.76 22.31 -8.44
N ILE A 159 21.27 22.15 -7.20
CA ILE A 159 21.09 23.26 -6.25
C ILE A 159 22.45 23.85 -5.86
N GLU A 160 23.44 22.98 -5.57
CA GLU A 160 24.79 23.40 -5.21
C GLU A 160 25.47 24.18 -6.35
N TYR A 161 25.36 23.68 -7.58
CA TYR A 161 25.85 24.36 -8.78
C TYR A 161 25.22 25.76 -8.97
N SER A 162 23.89 25.86 -8.83
CA SER A 162 23.19 27.15 -8.90
C SER A 162 23.61 28.12 -7.79
N TYR A 163 23.90 27.62 -6.59
CA TYR A 163 24.36 28.44 -5.46
C TYR A 163 25.80 28.94 -5.65
N GLU A 164 26.65 28.11 -6.24
CA GLU A 164 28.04 28.44 -6.56
C GLU A 164 28.12 29.54 -7.63
N GLU A 165 27.31 29.45 -8.70
CA GLU A 165 27.19 30.52 -9.71
C GLU A 165 26.74 31.86 -9.11
N LEU A 166 25.76 31.84 -8.19
CA LEU A 166 25.33 33.05 -7.48
C LEU A 166 26.42 33.61 -6.56
N LYS A 167 27.20 32.73 -5.93
CA LYS A 167 28.31 33.12 -5.06
C LYS A 167 29.45 33.74 -5.87
N GLU A 168 29.79 33.17 -7.02
CA GLU A 168 30.79 33.72 -7.95
C GLU A 168 30.40 35.10 -8.45
N LYS A 169 29.13 35.30 -8.82
CA LYS A 169 28.62 36.63 -9.22
C LYS A 169 28.77 37.65 -8.11
N LYS A 170 28.38 37.32 -6.87
CA LYS A 170 28.53 38.22 -5.71
C LYS A 170 29.99 38.53 -5.39
N ILE A 171 30.88 37.55 -5.52
CA ILE A 171 32.33 37.75 -5.34
C ILE A 171 32.88 38.69 -6.41
N ASN A 172 32.49 38.48 -7.67
CA ASN A 172 32.91 39.34 -8.78
C ASN A 172 32.39 40.77 -8.62
N GLU A 173 31.13 40.95 -8.21
CA GLU A 173 30.57 42.27 -7.91
C GLU A 173 31.34 42.99 -6.79
N ALA A 174 31.66 42.28 -5.70
CA ALA A 174 32.46 42.84 -4.60
C ALA A 174 33.88 43.20 -5.03
N ILE A 175 34.50 42.41 -5.90
CA ILE A 175 35.82 42.69 -6.49
C ILE A 175 35.75 43.97 -7.36
N GLU A 176 34.73 44.10 -8.19
CA GLU A 176 34.55 45.28 -9.06
C GLU A 176 34.28 46.56 -8.25
N GLU A 177 33.50 46.47 -7.18
CA GLU A 177 33.26 47.60 -6.28
C GLU A 177 34.52 48.01 -5.50
N ALA A 178 35.32 47.04 -5.04
CA ALA A 178 36.61 47.29 -4.42
C ALA A 178 37.60 47.95 -5.40
N LYS A 179 37.59 47.56 -6.68
CA LYS A 179 38.37 48.20 -7.75
C LYS A 179 37.96 49.65 -7.97
N LYS A 180 36.65 49.93 -8.02
CA LYS A 180 36.11 51.30 -8.22
C LYS A 180 36.37 52.23 -7.04
N THR A 181 36.29 51.73 -5.81
CA THR A 181 36.52 52.52 -4.59
C THR A 181 38.00 52.72 -4.26
N GLY A 182 38.93 52.23 -5.10
CA GLY A 182 40.37 52.44 -4.97
C GLY A 182 41.01 51.70 -3.78
N LYS A 183 40.26 50.79 -3.12
CA LYS A 183 40.76 49.93 -2.01
C LYS A 183 41.19 48.54 -2.50
N PHE A 184 41.22 48.32 -3.81
CA PHE A 184 41.67 47.06 -4.39
C PHE A 184 43.19 46.99 -4.39
N ILE A 185 43.73 46.24 -3.43
CA ILE A 185 45.14 45.84 -3.43
C ILE A 185 45.25 44.63 -4.37
N GLN A 186 45.85 44.83 -5.54
CA GLN A 186 46.17 43.74 -6.44
C GLN A 186 47.22 42.87 -5.74
N SER A 187 46.89 41.61 -5.46
CA SER A 187 47.81 40.71 -4.74
C SER A 187 48.95 40.30 -5.67
N GLU A 188 50.01 41.10 -5.74
CA GLU A 188 51.29 40.65 -6.25
C GLU A 188 51.86 39.63 -5.25
N TYR A 189 52.25 38.46 -5.75
CA TYR A 189 52.94 37.45 -4.95
C TYR A 189 54.31 38.00 -4.56
N THR A 190 54.41 38.59 -3.36
CA THR A 190 55.70 38.89 -2.74
C THR A 190 56.19 37.64 -2.03
N GLY A 191 57.07 36.88 -2.68
CA GLY A 191 57.78 35.78 -2.03
C GLY A 191 58.51 36.30 -0.79
N LEU A 192 58.25 35.70 0.37
CA LEU A 192 58.82 36.10 1.65
C LEU A 192 60.35 35.90 1.63
N ASN A 193 61.10 36.94 1.28
CA ASN A 193 62.55 36.86 1.19
C ASN A 193 63.14 37.04 2.60
N LYS A 194 63.46 35.93 3.27
CA LYS A 194 64.13 35.94 4.57
C LYS A 194 65.55 36.49 4.41
N LYS A 195 65.84 37.62 5.05
CA LYS A 195 67.19 37.95 5.52
C LYS A 195 67.16 37.96 7.04
N SER A 196 67.72 36.90 7.64
CA SER A 196 67.92 36.64 9.08
C SER A 196 66.70 36.24 9.92
N ASP A 197 66.94 35.35 10.88
CA ASP A 197 65.97 34.61 11.70
C ASP A 197 65.29 35.45 12.79
N GLU A 198 64.21 36.16 12.44
CA GLU A 198 63.27 36.69 13.43
C GLU A 198 61.85 36.13 13.25
N LYS A 199 61.18 35.83 14.37
CA LYS A 199 59.84 35.24 14.43
C LYS A 199 58.78 36.26 13.99
N ILE A 200 57.96 35.88 13.01
CA ILE A 200 56.83 36.69 12.54
C ILE A 200 55.70 36.59 13.56
N VAL A 201 55.43 37.68 14.29
CA VAL A 201 54.26 37.80 15.17
C VAL A 201 53.14 38.50 14.40
N ILE A 202 52.08 37.76 14.06
CA ILE A 202 50.88 38.31 13.43
C ILE A 202 49.99 38.90 14.54
N SER A 203 50.11 40.20 14.76
CA SER A 203 49.22 40.92 15.68
C SER A 203 47.87 41.18 15.01
N SER A 204 46.82 40.52 15.51
CA SER A 204 45.45 40.75 15.04
C SER A 204 45.00 42.18 15.32
N ILE A 205 44.34 42.78 14.32
CA ILE A 205 43.86 44.16 14.28
C ILE A 205 43.00 44.47 15.52
N LYS A 206 43.44 45.47 16.28
CA LYS A 206 42.79 46.02 17.47
C LYS A 206 41.62 46.91 17.05
N ALA A 207 40.38 46.41 17.15
CA ALA A 207 39.19 47.24 17.04
C ALA A 207 39.11 48.19 18.25
N THR A 208 39.15 49.50 18.00
CA THR A 208 38.99 50.53 19.02
C THR A 208 37.54 50.55 19.51
N ARG A 209 37.32 50.13 20.75
CA ARG A 209 36.07 50.36 21.49
C ARG A 209 36.41 51.17 22.75
N ARG A 210 35.92 52.42 22.82
CA ARG A 210 35.90 53.22 24.05
C ARG A 210 34.80 52.66 24.96
N GLU A 211 35.14 52.44 26.21
CA GLU A 211 34.21 51.99 27.25
C GLU A 211 33.52 53.17 27.93
N SER A 212 32.21 53.05 28.12
CA SER A 212 31.65 53.18 29.47
C SER A 212 30.42 52.27 29.64
N SER A 213 30.42 51.57 30.78
CA SER A 213 29.35 50.80 31.43
C SER A 213 28.99 49.38 30.95
N ALA A 214 29.73 48.42 31.54
CA ALA A 214 29.24 47.32 32.38
C ALA A 214 28.44 46.12 31.80
N SER A 215 29.16 45.00 31.80
CA SER A 215 28.80 43.67 32.36
C SER A 215 28.05 42.61 31.52
N LYS A 216 28.87 41.58 31.19
CA LYS A 216 28.67 40.12 31.24
C LYS A 216 27.95 39.37 30.08
N ALA A 217 28.82 38.69 29.32
CA ALA A 217 28.91 37.23 29.09
C ALA A 217 27.90 36.48 28.17
N GLY A 218 28.48 35.63 27.28
CA GLY A 218 27.81 34.49 26.63
C GLY A 218 27.99 34.43 25.10
N VAL A 219 29.18 34.13 24.56
CA VAL A 219 29.62 32.82 23.99
C VAL A 219 28.89 32.41 22.70
N ASN A 220 29.64 32.42 21.58
CA ASN A 220 29.28 31.74 20.33
C ASN A 220 29.62 30.24 20.41
N VAL A 221 28.60 29.42 20.15
CA VAL A 221 28.56 28.20 19.32
C VAL A 221 29.89 27.46 19.07
N LEU A 222 29.94 26.18 19.47
CA LEU A 222 30.77 25.17 18.80
C LEU A 222 30.09 23.79 18.73
N ILE A 223 30.37 23.14 17.61
CA ILE A 223 30.05 21.77 17.18
C ILE A 223 30.99 20.75 17.87
N ALA A 224 30.56 19.47 17.91
CA ALA A 224 31.31 18.21 18.14
C ALA A 224 31.49 17.78 19.62
N LYS A 225 31.48 16.49 20.01
CA LYS A 225 31.21 15.18 19.38
C LYS A 225 31.19 14.12 20.51
N ALA A 226 30.62 12.96 20.18
CA ALA A 226 30.50 11.72 20.94
C ALA A 226 31.71 11.24 21.79
N LEU A 227 31.37 10.33 22.72
CA LEU A 227 32.14 9.23 23.34
C LEU A 227 32.56 9.41 24.81
N SER A 228 31.86 8.64 25.66
CA SER A 228 32.41 7.54 26.48
C SER A 228 32.12 7.60 27.98
N LYS A 229 31.44 6.52 28.43
CA LYS A 229 31.61 5.73 29.66
C LYS A 229 31.52 6.40 31.04
N GLY A 230 30.72 5.74 31.89
CA GLY A 230 31.15 5.37 33.24
C GLY A 230 30.13 5.70 34.34
N GLU A 231 29.42 4.66 34.78
CA GLU A 231 29.13 4.27 36.19
C GLU A 231 29.63 5.23 37.29
N GLU A 232 28.97 5.48 38.43
CA GLU A 232 28.02 4.75 39.26
C GLU A 232 27.58 5.69 40.42
N GLY A 233 26.50 5.37 41.16
CA GLY A 233 26.44 5.72 42.60
C GLY A 233 25.27 6.57 43.15
N LYS A 234 24.11 5.92 43.30
CA LYS A 234 23.15 5.89 44.45
C LYS A 234 22.87 7.13 45.34
N GLY A 235 21.55 7.44 45.41
CA GLY A 235 20.74 7.60 46.66
C GLY A 235 20.53 9.02 47.19
N HIS A 236 19.42 9.43 47.84
CA HIS A 236 18.11 8.83 48.20
C HIS A 236 17.27 10.00 48.83
N VAL A 237 15.94 10.09 48.57
CA VAL A 237 14.78 10.68 49.35
C VAL A 237 14.85 12.18 49.81
N ALA A 238 13.79 12.93 50.09
CA ALA A 238 12.36 12.68 50.30
C ALA A 238 11.50 13.97 50.14
N ASP A 239 10.22 13.75 49.83
CA ASP A 239 8.99 14.36 50.36
C ASP A 239 8.81 15.88 50.55
N SER A 240 7.73 16.42 49.96
CA SER A 240 6.46 16.69 50.69
C SER A 240 5.54 17.65 49.91
N LEU A 241 4.30 17.21 49.65
CA LEU A 241 3.10 18.03 49.45
C LEU A 241 2.49 18.34 50.85
N PRO A 242 1.68 19.42 51.04
CA PRO A 242 0.22 19.35 50.87
C PRO A 242 -0.41 20.68 50.34
N ASP A 243 -1.48 20.72 49.52
CA ASP A 243 -2.90 20.32 49.66
C ASP A 243 -3.82 21.41 50.27
N LYS A 244 -4.80 21.93 49.48
CA LYS A 244 -6.15 22.36 49.96
C LYS A 244 -7.17 22.70 48.83
N ARG A 245 -8.01 21.69 48.56
CA ARG A 245 -9.46 21.58 48.26
C ARG A 245 -10.38 22.81 47.94
N PHE A 246 -11.10 22.65 46.82
CA PHE A 246 -12.56 22.78 46.50
C PHE A 246 -13.47 23.90 47.06
N SER A 247 -14.23 24.56 46.14
CA SER A 247 -15.72 24.61 46.13
C SER A 247 -16.30 25.27 44.86
N VAL A 248 -17.53 24.88 44.51
CA VAL A 248 -18.35 25.22 43.33
C VAL A 248 -19.34 26.35 43.67
N GLU A 249 -19.61 27.31 42.77
CA GLU A 249 -20.96 27.77 42.35
C GLU A 249 -20.94 28.90 41.28
N ASN A 250 -22.06 29.02 40.58
CA ASN A 250 -22.35 29.80 39.36
C ASN A 250 -22.48 31.31 39.59
N ASP A 251 -22.20 32.15 38.56
CA ASP A 251 -23.14 33.19 38.11
C ASP A 251 -22.74 33.89 36.79
N VAL A 252 -23.77 34.42 36.11
CA VAL A 252 -23.76 35.02 34.76
C VAL A 252 -23.48 36.54 34.80
N VAL A 253 -22.84 37.08 33.74
CA VAL A 253 -23.10 38.39 33.05
C VAL A 253 -21.83 39.16 32.61
N LYS A 254 -21.75 39.39 31.28
CA LYS A 254 -21.14 40.46 30.45
C LYS A 254 -19.73 41.03 30.76
N GLY A 255 -18.90 41.05 29.70
CA GLY A 255 -17.82 42.03 29.56
C GLY A 255 -16.87 41.74 28.39
N ALA A 256 -16.98 42.50 27.30
CA ALA A 256 -16.08 42.42 26.17
C ALA A 256 -14.69 42.99 26.52
N ALA A 257 -13.63 42.20 26.33
CA ALA A 257 -12.25 42.69 26.32
C ALA A 257 -11.34 41.85 25.42
N LYS A 258 -10.42 42.55 24.77
CA LYS A 258 -9.51 42.16 23.68
C LYS A 258 -8.67 40.91 24.01
N LYS A 259 -8.70 39.88 23.15
CA LYS A 259 -7.91 38.65 23.31
C LYS A 259 -6.51 38.80 22.70
N ARG A 260 -5.49 38.38 23.45
CA ARG A 260 -4.10 38.19 22.98
C ARG A 260 -4.07 37.04 21.95
N PRO A 261 -3.16 37.05 20.95
CA PRO A 261 -2.99 35.90 20.07
C PRO A 261 -2.47 34.71 20.88
N LEU A 262 -3.10 33.54 20.70
CA LEU A 262 -2.81 32.33 21.48
C LEU A 262 -1.38 31.81 21.22
N SER A 263 -0.76 31.27 22.27
CA SER A 263 0.56 30.63 22.21
C SER A 263 0.50 29.26 21.51
N SER A 264 1.56 28.84 20.82
CA SER A 264 1.55 27.62 19.99
C SER A 264 1.26 26.32 20.76
N ILE A 265 1.51 26.32 22.08
CA ILE A 265 1.15 25.21 22.97
C ILE A 265 -0.35 25.12 23.22
N GLU A 266 -1.04 26.26 23.31
CA GLU A 266 -2.49 26.32 23.54
C GLU A 266 -3.26 25.87 22.29
N LEU A 267 -2.70 26.15 21.11
CA LEU A 267 -3.21 25.69 19.82
C LEU A 267 -3.13 24.16 19.67
N LEU A 268 -2.02 23.55 20.13
CA LEU A 268 -1.83 22.10 20.08
C LEU A 268 -2.71 21.33 21.08
N LEU A 269 -3.01 21.90 22.25
CA LEU A 269 -3.93 21.29 23.21
C LEU A 269 -5.37 21.27 22.67
N LEU A 270 -5.83 22.37 22.09
CA LEU A 270 -7.16 22.46 21.47
C LEU A 270 -7.32 21.51 20.28
N GLU A 271 -6.26 21.33 19.48
CA GLU A 271 -6.28 20.40 18.35
C GLU A 271 -6.32 18.93 18.80
N ASN A 272 -5.66 18.58 19.90
CA ASN A 272 -5.71 17.25 20.48
C ASN A 272 -7.04 16.95 21.18
N GLU A 273 -7.66 17.95 21.82
CA GLU A 273 -9.01 17.83 22.38
C GLU A 273 -10.07 17.71 21.28
N ALA A 274 -9.93 18.43 20.17
CA ALA A 274 -10.81 18.29 19.01
C ALA A 274 -10.68 16.89 18.37
N LYS A 275 -9.46 16.35 18.23
CA LYS A 275 -9.22 15.00 17.72
C LYS A 275 -9.80 13.92 18.65
N LYS A 276 -9.73 14.08 19.98
CA LYS A 276 -10.40 13.19 20.95
C LYS A 276 -11.94 13.23 20.86
N ARG A 277 -12.53 14.38 20.51
CA ARG A 277 -13.99 14.50 20.30
C ARG A 277 -14.44 13.82 19.00
N VAL A 278 -13.64 13.84 17.94
CA VAL A 278 -13.93 13.16 16.67
C VAL A 278 -13.81 11.63 16.80
N THR A 279 -12.84 11.13 17.58
CA THR A 279 -12.69 9.68 17.82
C THR A 279 -13.81 9.13 18.70
N ASN A 280 -14.26 9.88 19.71
CA ASN A 280 -15.36 9.46 20.59
C ASN A 280 -16.73 9.53 19.91
N THR A 281 -16.95 10.47 18.98
CA THR A 281 -18.18 10.53 18.17
C THR A 281 -18.24 9.43 17.10
N ALA A 282 -17.11 9.07 16.48
CA ALA A 282 -17.02 7.93 15.55
C ALA A 282 -17.20 6.57 16.24
N ALA A 283 -16.75 6.43 17.50
CA ALA A 283 -17.00 5.24 18.31
C ALA A 283 -18.48 5.13 18.77
N ASN A 284 -19.15 6.27 19.01
CA ASN A 284 -20.56 6.30 19.42
C ASN A 284 -21.53 6.07 18.24
N LEU A 285 -21.17 6.49 17.02
CA LEU A 285 -21.92 6.20 15.78
C LEU A 285 -21.90 4.71 15.41
N LYS A 286 -20.80 3.99 15.68
CA LYS A 286 -20.72 2.54 15.48
C LYS A 286 -21.52 1.73 16.50
N ASN A 287 -21.80 2.30 17.68
CA ASN A 287 -22.60 1.64 18.72
C ASN A 287 -24.11 1.91 18.62
N GLN A 288 -24.53 2.95 17.88
CA GLN A 288 -25.96 3.23 17.61
C GLN A 288 -26.51 2.55 16.35
N GLN A 289 -25.67 2.01 15.47
CA GLN A 289 -26.11 1.19 14.33
C GLN A 289 -26.32 -0.30 14.67
N ASN A 290 -26.07 -0.70 15.93
CA ASN A 290 -26.18 -2.09 16.39
C ASN A 290 -27.41 -2.34 17.30
N SER A 291 -28.40 -1.44 17.32
CA SER A 291 -29.59 -1.58 18.18
C SER A 291 -30.94 -1.32 17.51
N HIS A 292 -31.04 -1.31 16.17
CA HIS A 292 -32.32 -1.14 15.48
C HIS A 292 -32.51 -2.03 14.23
N SER A 293 -32.13 -3.30 14.32
CA SER A 293 -32.51 -4.33 13.33
C SER A 293 -32.66 -5.71 13.97
N GLU A 294 -33.39 -5.80 15.09
CA GLU A 294 -33.69 -7.07 15.78
C GLU A 294 -35.20 -7.38 15.93
N MET A 295 -36.10 -6.68 15.21
CA MET A 295 -37.55 -6.96 15.35
C MET A 295 -38.39 -7.08 14.07
N GLU A 296 -37.81 -7.10 12.86
CA GLU A 296 -38.59 -7.33 11.63
C GLU A 296 -38.08 -8.46 10.71
N GLU A 297 -37.34 -9.42 11.26
CA GLU A 297 -37.06 -10.70 10.58
C GLU A 297 -37.62 -11.86 11.39
N LYS A 298 -38.96 -11.95 11.45
CA LYS A 298 -39.67 -13.12 11.97
C LYS A 298 -40.83 -13.55 11.07
N GLN A 299 -40.64 -13.48 9.75
CA GLN A 299 -41.52 -14.19 8.81
C GLN A 299 -40.90 -14.32 7.43
N GLN A 300 -39.91 -15.20 7.26
CA GLN A 300 -39.68 -16.04 6.07
C GLN A 300 -38.38 -16.87 6.18
N GLU A 301 -38.19 -17.58 7.30
CA GLU A 301 -37.24 -18.70 7.38
C GLU A 301 -38.01 -20.00 7.60
N LYS A 302 -38.67 -20.47 6.54
CA LYS A 302 -38.96 -21.89 6.30
C LYS A 302 -38.93 -22.08 4.80
N ASP A 303 -37.71 -22.20 4.27
CA ASP A 303 -37.34 -23.02 3.11
C ASP A 303 -35.99 -22.53 2.59
N GLU A 304 -34.88 -23.03 3.17
CA GLU A 304 -33.65 -23.34 2.44
C GLU A 304 -32.61 -24.00 3.37
N LYS A 305 -32.79 -25.31 3.61
CA LYS A 305 -31.65 -26.19 3.91
C LYS A 305 -31.06 -26.64 2.57
N GLY A 306 -29.96 -26.01 2.16
CA GLY A 306 -29.15 -26.44 1.03
C GLY A 306 -27.79 -25.74 1.06
N ASN A 307 -26.72 -26.53 1.07
CA ASN A 307 -25.32 -26.09 1.01
C ASN A 307 -25.06 -24.96 -0.02
N PRO A 308 -24.08 -24.06 0.22
CA PRO A 308 -23.68 -23.07 -0.78
C PRO A 308 -23.06 -23.77 -2.01
N PRO A 309 -23.58 -23.58 -3.24
CA PRO A 309 -22.97 -24.15 -4.41
C PRO A 309 -21.77 -23.30 -4.83
N THR A 310 -20.62 -23.95 -4.80
CA THR A 310 -19.38 -23.59 -5.48
C THR A 310 -19.61 -22.99 -6.87
N GLY A 311 -18.97 -21.85 -7.15
CA GLY A 311 -18.61 -21.43 -8.51
C GLY A 311 -19.74 -21.14 -9.50
N LYS A 312 -20.73 -20.29 -9.18
CA LYS A 312 -21.60 -19.71 -10.22
C LYS A 312 -20.78 -18.76 -11.10
N GLN A 313 -20.39 -19.22 -12.30
CA GLN A 313 -20.08 -18.35 -13.44
C GLN A 313 -21.25 -17.37 -13.60
N TYR A 314 -21.00 -16.08 -13.35
CA TYR A 314 -22.02 -15.04 -13.49
C TYR A 314 -22.22 -14.74 -14.98
N SER A 315 -23.34 -15.18 -15.53
CA SER A 315 -23.77 -14.76 -16.87
C SER A 315 -24.32 -13.34 -16.83
N TRP A 316 -23.70 -12.44 -17.60
CA TRP A 316 -24.12 -11.04 -17.71
C TRP A 316 -25.24 -10.82 -18.74
N LEU A 317 -25.66 -11.89 -19.42
CA LEU A 317 -26.68 -11.81 -20.46
C LEU A 317 -28.04 -11.41 -19.86
N CYS A 318 -28.63 -10.36 -20.41
CA CYS A 318 -29.97 -9.89 -20.08
C CYS A 318 -30.80 -9.74 -21.35
N LYS A 319 -32.13 -9.86 -21.24
CA LYS A 319 -33.04 -9.59 -22.36
C LYS A 319 -33.10 -8.08 -22.64
N ASN A 320 -33.43 -7.71 -23.89
CA ASN A 320 -33.66 -6.32 -24.31
C ASN A 320 -32.41 -5.42 -24.25
N ILE A 321 -31.21 -5.98 -24.36
CA ILE A 321 -29.97 -5.21 -24.50
C ILE A 321 -29.44 -5.32 -25.93
N VAL A 322 -28.75 -4.27 -26.39
CA VAL A 322 -28.07 -4.25 -27.69
C VAL A 322 -26.64 -4.75 -27.51
N VAL A 323 -26.22 -5.74 -28.29
CA VAL A 323 -24.87 -6.29 -28.26
C VAL A 323 -24.27 -6.29 -29.66
N LYS A 324 -22.93 -6.27 -29.73
CA LYS A 324 -22.16 -6.42 -30.96
C LYS A 324 -21.48 -7.78 -30.97
N ILE A 325 -21.61 -8.52 -32.07
CA ILE A 325 -20.96 -9.82 -32.24
C ILE A 325 -19.50 -9.59 -32.67
N ILE A 326 -18.53 -10.12 -31.92
CA ILE A 326 -17.09 -9.92 -32.17
C ILE A 326 -16.37 -11.15 -32.71
N ASP A 327 -16.98 -12.34 -32.62
CA ASP A 327 -16.33 -13.58 -33.07
C ASP A 327 -16.14 -13.59 -34.59
N ARG A 328 -14.88 -13.70 -35.04
CA ARG A 328 -14.49 -13.80 -36.45
C ARG A 328 -15.06 -15.05 -37.14
N LYS A 329 -15.36 -16.09 -36.36
CA LYS A 329 -15.95 -17.34 -36.88
C LYS A 329 -17.45 -17.22 -37.13
N HIS A 330 -18.11 -16.23 -36.53
CA HIS A 330 -19.55 -16.08 -36.64
C HIS A 330 -19.93 -15.34 -37.93
N LYS A 331 -20.98 -15.82 -38.61
CA LYS A 331 -21.47 -15.30 -39.91
C LYS A 331 -21.80 -13.80 -39.90
N TYR A 332 -22.06 -13.24 -38.72
CA TYR A 332 -22.48 -11.85 -38.51
C TYR A 332 -21.49 -11.06 -37.65
N CYS A 333 -20.19 -11.34 -37.79
CA CYS A 333 -19.14 -10.58 -37.12
C CYS A 333 -19.33 -9.06 -37.37
N ASN A 334 -19.07 -8.27 -36.33
CA ASN A 334 -19.23 -6.82 -36.27
C ASN A 334 -20.66 -6.26 -36.43
N HIS A 335 -21.68 -7.11 -36.55
CA HIS A 335 -23.05 -6.64 -36.60
C HIS A 335 -23.63 -6.46 -35.19
N LYS A 336 -24.52 -5.46 -35.07
CA LYS A 336 -25.29 -5.19 -33.85
C LYS A 336 -26.61 -5.92 -33.89
N GLY A 337 -27.03 -6.44 -32.74
CA GLY A 337 -28.33 -7.08 -32.58
C GLY A 337 -28.86 -6.92 -31.17
N VAL A 338 -30.14 -7.24 -31.00
CA VAL A 338 -30.86 -7.18 -29.73
C VAL A 338 -31.02 -8.59 -29.19
N ILE A 339 -30.76 -8.79 -27.90
CA ILE A 339 -31.01 -10.08 -27.23
C ILE A 339 -32.51 -10.24 -26.99
N VAL A 340 -33.12 -11.24 -27.63
CA VAL A 340 -34.56 -11.53 -27.52
C VAL A 340 -34.83 -12.53 -26.39
N SER A 341 -34.07 -13.60 -26.34
CA SER A 341 -34.21 -14.62 -25.30
C SER A 341 -32.87 -15.22 -24.88
N VAL A 342 -32.75 -15.46 -23.59
CA VAL A 342 -31.65 -16.22 -22.97
C VAL A 342 -32.29 -17.51 -22.45
N PRO A 343 -32.02 -18.67 -23.07
CA PRO A 343 -32.53 -19.95 -22.60
C PRO A 343 -32.04 -20.25 -21.17
N SER A 344 -32.91 -20.75 -20.30
CA SER A 344 -32.55 -21.08 -18.92
C SER A 344 -31.59 -22.27 -18.82
N ASP A 345 -31.65 -23.19 -19.78
CA ASP A 345 -30.88 -24.44 -19.81
C ASP A 345 -29.39 -24.21 -20.11
N GLU A 346 -29.08 -23.16 -20.87
CA GLU A 346 -27.72 -22.79 -21.27
C GLU A 346 -27.44 -21.32 -20.93
N ARG A 347 -27.02 -21.05 -19.69
CA ARG A 347 -26.77 -19.68 -19.18
C ARG A 347 -25.78 -18.85 -19.99
N ASP A 348 -24.97 -19.49 -20.83
CA ASP A 348 -23.94 -18.83 -21.64
C ASP A 348 -24.36 -18.62 -23.10
N LYS A 349 -25.54 -19.09 -23.53
CA LYS A 349 -26.07 -18.88 -24.90
C LYS A 349 -27.19 -17.84 -24.89
N CYS A 350 -27.30 -17.07 -25.97
CA CYS A 350 -28.41 -16.16 -26.19
C CYS A 350 -28.86 -16.14 -27.65
N GLU A 351 -30.15 -15.85 -27.86
CA GLU A 351 -30.74 -15.62 -29.16
C GLU A 351 -30.79 -14.13 -29.47
N ILE A 352 -30.10 -13.74 -30.55
CA ILE A 352 -29.93 -12.35 -30.98
C ILE A 352 -30.72 -12.11 -32.26
N GLN A 353 -31.50 -11.05 -32.28
CA GLN A 353 -32.16 -10.53 -33.48
C GLN A 353 -31.31 -9.41 -34.08
N LEU A 354 -30.85 -9.58 -35.32
CA LEU A 354 -29.98 -8.61 -35.98
C LEU A 354 -30.76 -7.38 -36.44
N ASN A 355 -30.20 -6.19 -36.25
CA ASN A 355 -30.84 -4.94 -36.68
C ASN A 355 -31.00 -4.82 -38.20
N ASN A 356 -30.24 -5.59 -38.99
CA ASN A 356 -30.27 -5.54 -40.46
C ASN A 356 -31.36 -6.43 -41.09
N SER A 357 -32.07 -7.25 -40.30
CA SER A 357 -33.15 -8.11 -40.81
C SER A 357 -34.10 -8.50 -39.67
N GLU A 358 -35.31 -7.94 -39.66
CA GLU A 358 -36.29 -8.12 -38.58
C GLU A 358 -36.66 -9.60 -38.29
N LYS A 359 -36.47 -10.51 -39.25
CA LYS A 359 -36.84 -11.93 -39.12
C LYS A 359 -35.67 -12.90 -38.90
N LYS A 360 -34.41 -12.44 -38.90
CA LYS A 360 -33.24 -13.34 -38.75
C LYS A 360 -32.73 -13.34 -37.31
N LYS A 361 -32.91 -14.48 -36.64
CA LYS A 361 -32.37 -14.74 -35.30
C LYS A 361 -31.13 -15.62 -35.38
N THR A 362 -30.15 -15.35 -34.54
CA THR A 362 -28.88 -16.10 -34.48
C THR A 362 -28.52 -16.39 -33.04
N SER A 363 -28.03 -17.60 -32.76
CA SER A 363 -27.54 -17.98 -31.44
C SER A 363 -26.06 -17.64 -31.29
N ALA A 364 -25.69 -16.98 -30.19
CA ALA A 364 -24.29 -16.68 -29.86
C ALA A 364 -24.02 -16.88 -28.36
N HIS A 365 -22.76 -17.17 -28.04
CA HIS A 365 -22.30 -17.32 -26.66
C HIS A 365 -21.87 -15.99 -26.04
N GLN A 366 -21.95 -15.88 -24.72
CA GLN A 366 -21.49 -14.71 -23.95
C GLN A 366 -20.08 -14.22 -24.34
N LYS A 367 -19.13 -15.13 -24.56
CA LYS A 367 -17.74 -14.79 -24.93
C LYS A 367 -17.58 -14.21 -26.34
N GLN A 368 -18.59 -14.39 -27.20
CA GLN A 368 -18.58 -13.95 -28.60
C GLN A 368 -19.20 -12.55 -28.76
N LEU A 369 -19.60 -11.91 -27.66
CA LEU A 369 -20.40 -10.70 -27.64
C LEU A 369 -19.68 -9.59 -26.89
N GLN A 370 -19.92 -8.36 -27.34
CA GLN A 370 -19.48 -7.13 -26.71
C GLN A 370 -20.69 -6.27 -26.39
N THR A 371 -20.69 -5.62 -25.23
CA THR A 371 -21.70 -4.63 -24.86
C THR A 371 -21.62 -3.40 -25.77
N VAL A 372 -22.73 -2.70 -25.95
CA VAL A 372 -22.77 -1.49 -26.78
C VAL A 372 -23.14 -0.32 -25.90
N ILE A 373 -22.28 0.69 -25.83
CA ILE A 373 -22.54 1.90 -25.05
C ILE A 373 -23.21 2.93 -25.96
N PRO A 374 -24.36 3.49 -25.56
CA PRO A 374 -25.03 4.53 -26.34
C PRO A 374 -24.33 5.89 -26.16
N LYS A 375 -24.79 6.89 -26.91
CA LYS A 375 -24.37 8.29 -26.68
C LYS A 375 -24.86 8.77 -25.31
N ILE A 376 -24.22 9.83 -24.80
CA ILE A 376 -24.61 10.55 -23.58
C ILE A 376 -26.11 10.91 -23.65
N GLY A 377 -26.82 10.77 -22.54
CA GLY A 377 -28.26 11.03 -22.42
C GLY A 377 -29.16 9.90 -22.91
N ARG A 378 -28.65 8.67 -22.98
CA ARG A 378 -29.43 7.49 -23.39
C ARG A 378 -29.43 6.42 -22.30
N HIS A 379 -30.50 5.62 -22.31
CA HIS A 379 -30.69 4.57 -21.33
C HIS A 379 -29.83 3.33 -21.57
N VAL A 380 -29.29 2.81 -20.47
CA VAL A 380 -28.48 1.58 -20.38
C VAL A 380 -29.06 0.67 -19.32
N LEU A 381 -28.76 -0.63 -19.44
CA LEU A 381 -29.04 -1.64 -18.43
C LEU A 381 -27.74 -2.05 -17.77
N ILE A 382 -27.77 -2.14 -16.43
CA ILE A 382 -26.64 -2.59 -15.63
C ILE A 382 -26.67 -4.12 -15.57
N LEU A 383 -25.58 -4.77 -15.96
CA LEU A 383 -25.49 -6.21 -16.17
C LEU A 383 -24.85 -6.94 -14.98
N ARG A 384 -24.04 -6.23 -14.19
CA ARG A 384 -23.23 -6.76 -13.08
C ARG A 384 -23.25 -5.81 -11.88
N GLY A 385 -22.83 -6.31 -10.71
CA GLY A 385 -22.79 -5.55 -9.47
C GLY A 385 -24.12 -5.49 -8.71
N GLN A 386 -24.18 -4.62 -7.70
CA GLN A 386 -25.33 -4.49 -6.79
C GLN A 386 -26.59 -3.95 -7.47
N TYR A 387 -26.42 -3.18 -8.56
CA TYR A 387 -27.50 -2.55 -9.31
C TYR A 387 -27.92 -3.37 -10.55
N ARG A 388 -27.58 -4.67 -10.60
CA ARG A 388 -27.90 -5.53 -11.73
C ARG A 388 -29.40 -5.55 -12.06
N GLY A 389 -29.71 -5.37 -13.34
CA GLY A 389 -31.07 -5.35 -13.88
C GLY A 389 -31.79 -4.01 -13.69
N LEU A 390 -31.14 -3.01 -13.08
CA LEU A 390 -31.65 -1.64 -13.05
C LEU A 390 -31.34 -0.90 -14.34
N ARG A 391 -32.21 0.05 -14.67
CA ARG A 391 -32.01 0.97 -15.78
C ARG A 391 -31.22 2.18 -15.29
N GLY A 392 -30.36 2.72 -16.14
CA GLY A 392 -29.64 3.95 -15.86
C GLY A 392 -29.52 4.82 -17.11
N GLU A 393 -29.07 6.05 -16.92
CA GLU A 393 -28.78 7.00 -17.99
C GLU A 393 -27.31 7.39 -17.98
N VAL A 394 -26.67 7.36 -19.16
CA VAL A 394 -25.26 7.72 -19.30
C VAL A 394 -25.10 9.24 -19.24
N LYS A 395 -24.45 9.75 -18.19
CA LYS A 395 -24.13 11.18 -18.04
C LYS A 395 -22.81 11.57 -18.68
N GLN A 396 -21.79 10.74 -18.49
CA GLN A 396 -20.44 10.99 -18.99
C GLN A 396 -19.79 9.70 -19.43
N ILE A 397 -19.04 9.75 -20.53
CA ILE A 397 -18.23 8.64 -21.02
C ILE A 397 -16.78 9.06 -20.84
N LEU A 398 -15.98 8.21 -20.18
CA LEU A 398 -14.55 8.39 -19.95
C LEU A 398 -13.80 7.31 -20.72
N PRO A 399 -13.40 7.57 -21.98
CA PRO A 399 -12.73 6.58 -22.83
C PRO A 399 -11.40 6.09 -22.26
N ASP A 400 -10.65 6.98 -21.58
CA ASP A 400 -9.31 6.69 -21.07
C ASP A 400 -9.31 5.61 -19.97
N GLU A 401 -10.43 5.47 -19.26
CA GLU A 401 -10.57 4.54 -18.14
C GLU A 401 -11.59 3.43 -18.42
N GLU A 402 -12.04 3.29 -19.67
CA GLU A 402 -13.05 2.31 -20.11
C GLU A 402 -14.31 2.27 -19.20
N SER A 403 -14.74 3.44 -18.75
CA SER A 403 -15.86 3.59 -17.80
C SER A 403 -16.80 4.72 -18.16
N ALA A 404 -18.05 4.61 -17.71
CA ALA A 404 -19.07 5.63 -17.88
C ALA A 404 -19.70 5.97 -16.53
N LEU A 405 -19.98 7.26 -16.31
CA LEU A 405 -20.79 7.72 -15.20
C LEU A 405 -22.26 7.53 -15.54
N VAL A 406 -22.94 6.66 -14.80
CA VAL A 406 -24.33 6.28 -15.03
C VAL A 406 -25.18 6.69 -13.84
N ALA A 407 -26.25 7.44 -14.11
CA ALA A 407 -27.29 7.75 -13.14
C ALA A 407 -28.28 6.60 -13.09
N ILE A 408 -28.43 5.95 -11.94
CA ILE A 408 -29.22 4.73 -11.76
C ILE A 408 -30.64 5.09 -11.33
N PHE A 409 -31.65 4.52 -12.00
CA PHE A 409 -33.05 4.72 -11.67
C PHE A 409 -33.58 3.63 -10.73
N ASP A 410 -34.40 4.03 -9.77
CA ASP A 410 -35.15 3.11 -8.92
C ASP A 410 -36.28 2.40 -9.70
N LYS A 411 -36.57 1.14 -9.34
CA LYS A 411 -37.56 0.30 -10.02
C LYS A 411 -38.99 0.85 -9.92
N HIS A 412 -39.31 1.60 -8.86
CA HIS A 412 -40.69 1.98 -8.54
C HIS A 412 -40.98 3.48 -8.72
N SER A 413 -39.99 4.34 -8.58
CA SER A 413 -40.21 5.80 -8.53
C SER A 413 -39.71 6.54 -9.77
N GLY A 414 -38.92 5.91 -10.64
CA GLY A 414 -38.32 6.55 -11.83
C GLY A 414 -37.36 7.71 -11.49
N LYS A 415 -37.08 7.94 -10.20
CA LYS A 415 -36.14 8.96 -9.73
C LYS A 415 -34.73 8.38 -9.73
N VAL A 416 -33.75 9.25 -9.97
CA VAL A 416 -32.34 8.92 -9.87
C VAL A 416 -32.02 8.65 -8.40
N THR A 417 -31.58 7.44 -8.10
CA THR A 417 -31.21 7.01 -6.74
C THR A 417 -29.78 7.41 -6.44
N THR A 418 -28.86 7.09 -7.35
CA THR A 418 -27.42 7.24 -7.18
C THR A 418 -26.74 7.44 -8.53
N GLU A 419 -25.57 8.07 -8.50
CA GLU A 419 -24.67 8.16 -9.64
C GLU A 419 -23.44 7.31 -9.33
N GLU A 420 -23.15 6.35 -10.19
CA GLU A 420 -22.02 5.46 -10.02
C GLU A 420 -21.20 5.38 -11.30
N ARG A 421 -19.89 5.19 -11.12
CA ARG A 421 -18.96 4.95 -12.20
C ARG A 421 -18.92 3.45 -12.50
N LEU A 422 -19.38 3.07 -13.69
CA LEU A 422 -19.50 1.68 -14.12
C LEU A 422 -18.58 1.40 -15.33
N LEU A 423 -18.01 0.20 -15.38
CA LEU A 423 -17.18 -0.24 -16.51
C LEU A 423 -18.03 -0.50 -17.75
N PHE A 424 -17.41 -0.36 -18.92
CA PHE A 424 -18.05 -0.62 -20.22
C PHE A 424 -18.59 -2.05 -20.37
N ASP A 425 -17.96 -3.02 -19.75
CA ASP A 425 -18.40 -4.42 -19.75
C ASP A 425 -19.63 -4.67 -18.84
N ASP A 426 -19.88 -3.77 -17.89
CA ASP A 426 -20.93 -3.92 -16.88
C ASP A 426 -22.23 -3.23 -17.28
N ILE A 427 -22.23 -2.47 -18.38
CA ILE A 427 -23.40 -1.75 -18.89
C ILE A 427 -23.61 -2.04 -20.37
N SER A 428 -24.87 -2.10 -20.81
CA SER A 428 -25.18 -2.13 -22.23
C SER A 428 -26.40 -1.32 -22.58
N LYS A 429 -26.45 -0.79 -23.80
CA LYS A 429 -27.56 -0.02 -24.34
C LYS A 429 -28.85 -0.82 -24.21
N LEU A 430 -29.83 -0.21 -23.56
CA LEU A 430 -31.17 -0.76 -23.47
C LEU A 430 -31.89 -0.56 -24.81
N HIS A 431 -32.53 -1.61 -25.31
CA HIS A 431 -33.48 -1.51 -26.42
C HIS A 431 -34.87 -1.37 -25.85
N GLU A 432 -35.38 -0.15 -25.88
CA GLU A 432 -36.79 0.14 -25.63
C GLU A 432 -37.57 -0.28 -26.88
N ARG A 433 -38.53 -1.18 -26.70
CA ARG A 433 -39.45 -1.65 -27.75
C ARG A 433 -40.65 -0.73 -27.84
#